data_AF-A0ABD3KMD4-F1
#
_entry.id   AF-A0ABD3KMD4-F1
#
_cell.length_a   1.000
_cell.length_b   1.000
_cell.length_c   1.000
_cell.angle_alpha   90.00
_cell.angle_beta   90.00
_cell.angle_gamma   90.00
#
_symmetry.space_group_name_H-M   'P 1'
#
loop_
_entity.id
_entity.type
_entity.pdbx_description
1 polymer ?
#
loop_
_entity_poly.entity_id
_entity_poly.type
_entity_poly.pdbx_seq_one_letter_code
_entity_poly.pdbx_strand_id
1 'polypeptide(L)'
;MSLQRYVCGVCSNINGVYNRTFPDQPPTLFDFTGNVSALGEAANVTTEVLKIDYNDEVEIRFQGTNFGAAENHPMHLHRYSFYVVGMGDGNFSETEISKYNTVNPPYVNTAGLPKNGWAAIRFKADNSGVWFMHCHLERHSSWGMDAVLIVRDGKKKHQKVRPPPKDMPPCSVSSS
;
A
#
# COMPACT_ATOMS: atom_id res chain seq x y z
N MET A 1 11.58 4.74 -1.58
CA MET A 1 10.53 3.69 -1.52
C MET A 1 9.61 3.86 -2.73
N SER A 2 9.42 2.82 -3.54
CA SER A 2 8.30 2.77 -4.48
C SER A 2 7.33 1.70 -4.02
N LEU A 3 6.10 2.13 -3.81
CA LEU A 3 4.91 1.34 -4.08
C LEU A 3 4.30 1.99 -5.35
N GLN A 4 3.69 1.22 -6.28
CA GLN A 4 2.79 1.66 -7.38
C GLN A 4 1.68 0.58 -7.62
N ARG A 5 0.44 0.81 -8.12
CA ARG A 5 -0.23 2.04 -8.62
C ARG A 5 -1.79 2.04 -8.51
N TYR A 6 -2.45 3.20 -8.77
CA TYR A 6 -3.92 3.45 -8.89
C TYR A 6 -4.78 2.41 -9.65
N VAL A 7 -6.09 2.34 -9.35
CA VAL A 7 -7.11 1.62 -10.13
C VAL A 7 -8.37 2.50 -10.31
N CYS A 8 -8.83 2.60 -11.57
CA CYS A 8 -10.12 3.19 -11.91
C CYS A 8 -11.28 2.28 -11.47
N GLY A 9 -12.32 2.86 -10.85
CA GLY A 9 -13.43 2.13 -10.25
C GLY A 9 -14.26 1.27 -11.21
N VAL A 10 -14.20 1.50 -12.53
CA VAL A 10 -14.86 0.67 -13.56
C VAL A 10 -14.01 0.57 -14.83
N CYS A 11 -13.26 -0.53 -14.94
CA CYS A 11 -12.66 -0.96 -16.20
C CYS A 11 -13.15 -2.36 -16.58
N SER A 12 -14.46 -2.51 -16.78
CA SER A 12 -15.02 -3.71 -17.41
C SER A 12 -14.45 -3.85 -18.83
N ASN A 13 -13.84 -5.00 -19.14
CA ASN A 13 -13.24 -5.37 -20.44
C ASN A 13 -11.91 -4.72 -20.86
N ILE A 14 -11.13 -4.05 -19.99
CA ILE A 14 -9.75 -3.64 -20.35
C ILE A 14 -8.73 -4.67 -19.85
N ASN A 15 -8.17 -5.45 -20.78
CA ASN A 15 -7.07 -6.38 -20.50
C ASN A 15 -5.72 -5.63 -20.42
N GLY A 16 -4.81 -6.07 -19.56
CA GLY A 16 -3.44 -5.54 -19.47
C GLY A 16 -3.25 -4.28 -18.62
N VAL A 17 -4.28 -3.76 -17.95
CA VAL A 17 -4.20 -2.51 -17.14
C VAL A 17 -3.37 -2.68 -15.86
N TYR A 18 -3.42 -3.84 -15.24
CA TYR A 18 -2.72 -4.12 -13.99
C TYR A 18 -2.25 -5.58 -13.94
N ASN A 19 -1.14 -5.81 -13.25
CA ASN A 19 -0.62 -7.13 -12.97
C ASN A 19 -0.98 -7.56 -11.53
N ARG A 20 -0.93 -8.87 -11.30
CA ARG A 20 -1.50 -9.59 -10.15
C ARG A 20 -0.42 -10.28 -9.31
N THR A 21 0.85 -10.00 -9.60
CA THR A 21 2.01 -10.65 -8.99
C THR A 21 2.78 -9.66 -8.12
N PHE A 22 2.06 -8.80 -7.38
CA PHE A 22 2.67 -8.01 -6.32
C PHE A 22 3.30 -8.98 -5.31
N PRO A 23 4.61 -8.89 -5.04
CA PRO A 23 5.29 -9.87 -4.19
C PRO A 23 5.04 -9.55 -2.70
N ASP A 24 4.90 -10.59 -1.88
CA ASP A 24 4.71 -10.47 -0.42
C ASP A 24 5.95 -9.91 0.31
N GLN A 25 7.10 -9.86 -0.38
CA GLN A 25 8.38 -9.33 0.12
C GLN A 25 9.08 -8.49 -0.97
N PRO A 26 9.97 -7.56 -0.60
CA PRO A 26 10.75 -6.79 -1.58
C PRO A 26 11.55 -7.71 -2.52
N PRO A 27 11.53 -7.49 -3.86
CA PRO A 27 12.30 -8.30 -4.83
C PRO A 27 13.81 -8.32 -4.60
N THR A 28 14.33 -7.34 -3.85
CA THR A 28 15.74 -7.24 -3.49
C THR A 28 15.83 -6.74 -2.06
N LEU A 29 16.44 -7.56 -1.19
CA LEU A 29 16.76 -7.17 0.19
C LEU A 29 18.14 -6.53 0.22
N PHE A 30 18.25 -5.39 0.89
CA PHE A 30 19.49 -4.65 1.11
C PHE A 30 19.39 -3.91 2.45
N ASP A 31 20.47 -3.27 2.89
CA ASP A 31 20.39 -2.33 4.02
C ASP A 31 19.66 -1.06 3.58
N PHE A 32 18.36 -1.00 3.81
CA PHE A 32 17.49 0.10 3.40
C PHE A 32 17.88 1.44 4.04
N THR A 33 18.53 1.40 5.20
CA THR A 33 18.92 2.58 5.99
C THR A 33 20.37 3.02 5.82
N GLY A 34 21.23 2.15 5.26
CA GLY A 34 22.66 2.37 5.10
C GLY A 34 23.03 3.19 3.85
N ASN A 35 24.20 2.86 3.27
CA ASN A 35 24.67 3.49 2.04
C ASN A 35 24.03 2.84 0.80
N VAL A 36 22.87 3.36 0.41
CA VAL A 36 22.09 2.89 -0.74
C VAL A 36 22.48 3.56 -2.07
N SER A 37 23.53 4.39 -2.08
CA SER A 37 23.98 5.14 -3.28
C SER A 37 24.43 4.24 -4.44
N ALA A 38 24.75 2.97 -4.15
CA ALA A 38 25.21 1.98 -5.11
C ALA A 38 24.08 1.14 -5.75
N LEU A 39 22.81 1.33 -5.36
CA LEU A 39 21.70 0.49 -5.82
C LEU A 39 21.22 0.79 -7.26
N GLY A 40 21.74 1.82 -7.90
CA GLY A 40 21.37 2.19 -9.27
C GLY A 40 20.02 2.90 -9.35
N GLU A 41 19.26 2.60 -10.41
CA GLU A 41 18.04 3.33 -10.79
C GLU A 41 16.94 3.28 -9.73
N ALA A 42 16.07 4.31 -9.76
CA ALA A 42 14.84 4.28 -8.98
C ALA A 42 13.96 3.09 -9.41
N ALA A 43 13.21 2.51 -8.47
CA ALA A 43 12.35 1.37 -8.74
C ALA A 43 11.38 1.63 -9.91
N ASN A 44 11.29 0.66 -10.82
CA ASN A 44 10.48 0.74 -12.04
C ASN A 44 9.01 1.04 -11.75
N VAL A 45 8.43 1.92 -12.57
CA VAL A 45 7.05 2.38 -12.41
C VAL A 45 6.06 1.39 -13.02
N THR A 46 5.55 0.46 -12.21
CA THR A 46 4.61 -0.59 -12.64
C THR A 46 3.17 -0.29 -12.22
N THR A 47 2.21 -1.18 -12.53
CA THR A 47 0.82 -1.10 -12.06
C THR A 47 0.42 -2.45 -11.50
N GLU A 48 0.77 -2.67 -10.24
CA GLU A 48 0.53 -3.91 -9.49
C GLU A 48 -0.57 -3.67 -8.43
N VAL A 49 -1.29 -4.74 -8.06
CA VAL A 49 -2.35 -4.67 -7.03
C VAL A 49 -2.20 -5.79 -6.00
N LEU A 50 -2.39 -5.43 -4.73
CA LEU A 50 -2.51 -6.41 -3.64
C LEU A 50 -3.93 -6.97 -3.63
N LYS A 51 -4.07 -8.29 -3.74
CA LYS A 51 -5.37 -8.96 -3.64
C LYS A 51 -5.55 -9.59 -2.28
N ILE A 52 -6.61 -9.19 -1.60
CA ILE A 52 -6.91 -9.58 -0.23
C ILE A 52 -8.30 -10.20 -0.22
N ASP A 53 -8.50 -11.29 0.53
CA ASP A 53 -9.80 -11.90 0.69
C ASP A 53 -10.64 -11.18 1.76
N TYR A 54 -11.95 -11.24 1.58
CA TYR A 54 -12.87 -10.60 2.50
C TYR A 54 -12.73 -11.22 3.91
N ASN A 55 -12.63 -10.36 4.92
CA ASN A 55 -12.45 -10.71 6.34
C ASN A 55 -11.02 -11.21 6.69
N ASP A 56 -10.03 -11.09 5.81
CA ASP A 56 -8.62 -11.31 6.17
C ASP A 56 -8.15 -10.32 7.27
N GLU A 57 -7.24 -10.78 8.12
CA GLU A 57 -6.49 -9.93 9.05
C GLU A 57 -5.13 -9.63 8.42
N VAL A 58 -4.94 -8.37 8.02
CA VAL A 58 -3.83 -7.93 7.17
C VAL A 58 -2.83 -7.15 8.01
N GLU A 59 -1.55 -7.50 7.88
CA GLU A 59 -0.43 -6.70 8.36
C GLU A 59 0.33 -6.12 7.17
N ILE A 60 0.60 -4.81 7.18
CA ILE A 60 1.47 -4.15 6.21
C ILE A 60 2.66 -3.57 6.97
N ARG A 61 3.87 -3.94 6.55
CA ARG A 61 5.13 -3.40 7.07
C ARG A 61 5.73 -2.44 6.05
N PHE A 62 5.77 -1.17 6.40
CA PHE A 62 6.46 -0.15 5.63
C PHE A 62 7.92 -0.07 6.07
N GLN A 63 8.86 -0.06 5.12
CA GLN A 63 10.29 0.14 5.36
C GLN A 63 10.74 1.43 4.66
N GLY A 64 11.18 2.40 5.45
CA GLY A 64 11.80 3.63 4.98
C GLY A 64 13.18 3.36 4.41
N THR A 65 13.53 4.11 3.36
CA THR A 65 14.78 3.93 2.60
C THR A 65 15.60 5.20 2.58
N ASN A 66 16.92 5.12 2.72
CA ASN A 66 17.84 6.26 2.60
C ASN A 66 18.12 6.70 1.14
N PHE A 67 17.26 6.31 0.20
CA PHE A 67 17.49 6.51 -1.23
C PHE A 67 17.21 7.96 -1.63
N GLY A 68 18.21 8.64 -2.21
CA GLY A 68 18.19 10.08 -2.45
C GLY A 68 18.37 10.88 -1.15
N ALA A 69 17.32 10.91 -0.33
CA ALA A 69 17.39 11.43 1.04
C ALA A 69 16.31 10.77 1.91
N ALA A 70 16.67 10.31 3.10
CA ALA A 70 15.69 9.76 4.03
C ALA A 70 14.76 10.85 4.62
N GLU A 71 13.45 10.61 4.51
CA GLU A 71 12.36 11.51 4.87
C GLU A 71 11.28 10.76 5.66
N ASN A 72 10.33 11.49 6.28
CA ASN A 72 9.13 10.88 6.86
C ASN A 72 8.02 10.80 5.79
N HIS A 73 7.39 9.64 5.63
CA HIS A 73 6.33 9.45 4.65
C HIS A 73 4.99 9.18 5.35
N PRO A 74 4.02 10.12 5.34
CA PRO A 74 2.69 9.89 5.88
C PRO A 74 1.91 8.93 4.97
N MET A 75 1.86 7.64 5.32
CA MET A 75 1.15 6.62 4.55
C MET A 75 -0.32 6.59 4.94
N HIS A 76 -1.19 6.86 3.99
CA HIS A 76 -2.65 6.86 4.11
C HIS A 76 -3.26 5.64 3.41
N LEU A 77 -4.32 5.05 3.97
CA LEU A 77 -5.13 4.01 3.32
C LEU A 77 -6.58 4.46 3.22
N HIS A 78 -7.11 4.48 2.00
CA HIS A 78 -8.50 4.85 1.73
C HIS A 78 -9.46 3.84 2.37
N ARG A 79 -10.62 4.34 2.82
CA ARG A 79 -11.73 3.61 3.46
C ARG A 79 -11.42 2.94 4.81
N TYR A 80 -10.19 2.56 5.09
CA TYR A 80 -9.81 1.93 6.35
C TYR A 80 -9.27 2.93 7.37
N SER A 81 -9.49 2.60 8.64
CA SER A 81 -8.54 2.95 9.70
C SER A 81 -7.89 1.66 10.18
N PHE A 82 -6.66 1.76 10.63
CA PHE A 82 -5.76 0.67 10.95
C PHE A 82 -5.06 0.94 12.29
N TYR A 83 -4.66 -0.13 12.96
CA TYR A 83 -3.88 -0.08 14.19
C TYR A 83 -2.39 0.03 13.86
N VAL A 84 -1.71 1.03 14.39
CA VAL A 84 -0.24 1.12 14.33
C VAL A 84 0.34 0.28 15.46
N VAL A 85 0.76 -0.94 15.15
CA VAL A 85 1.17 -1.94 16.16
C VAL A 85 2.65 -1.87 16.51
N GLY A 86 3.48 -1.30 15.64
CA GLY A 86 4.91 -1.11 15.91
C GLY A 86 5.53 -0.08 14.98
N MET A 87 6.54 0.62 15.47
CA MET A 87 7.39 1.54 14.72
C MET A 87 8.79 1.50 15.32
N GLY A 88 9.82 1.76 14.52
CA GLY A 88 11.19 1.85 15.01
C GLY A 88 12.16 2.38 13.96
N ASP A 89 13.39 2.63 14.38
CA ASP A 89 14.49 3.03 13.49
C ASP A 89 15.20 1.80 12.90
N GLY A 90 15.98 2.01 11.84
CA GLY A 90 16.74 0.98 11.15
C GLY A 90 15.92 0.13 10.17
N ASN A 91 16.51 -1.00 9.78
CA ASN A 91 15.81 -2.04 9.03
C ASN A 91 14.93 -2.85 9.97
N PHE A 92 13.71 -3.16 9.56
CA PHE A 92 12.83 -4.08 10.28
C PHE A 92 13.50 -5.46 10.45
N SER A 93 13.32 -6.06 11.62
CA SER A 93 13.72 -7.43 11.96
C SER A 93 12.54 -8.16 12.58
N GLU A 94 12.37 -9.46 12.32
CA GLU A 94 11.32 -10.29 12.94
C GLU A 94 11.36 -10.26 14.48
N THR A 95 12.51 -9.96 15.08
CA THR A 95 12.65 -9.74 16.53
C THR A 95 11.77 -8.60 17.06
N GLU A 96 11.44 -7.61 16.23
CA GLU A 96 10.63 -6.45 16.62
C GLU A 96 9.16 -6.79 16.84
N ILE A 97 8.66 -7.91 16.30
CA ILE A 97 7.28 -8.38 16.49
C ILE A 97 6.99 -8.62 17.98
N SER A 98 7.99 -9.08 18.73
CA SER A 98 7.89 -9.28 20.19
C SER A 98 7.60 -7.98 20.98
N LYS A 99 7.85 -6.82 20.37
CA LYS A 99 7.67 -5.49 20.95
C LYS A 99 6.38 -4.79 20.48
N TYR A 100 5.57 -5.43 19.64
CA TYR A 100 4.35 -4.80 19.12
C TYR A 100 3.35 -4.49 20.24
N ASN A 101 2.78 -3.28 20.20
CA ASN A 101 1.64 -2.91 21.03
C ASN A 101 0.38 -3.56 20.47
N THR A 102 0.02 -4.71 21.02
CA THR A 102 -1.19 -5.47 20.68
C THR A 102 -2.35 -5.24 21.67
N VAL A 103 -2.15 -4.39 22.68
CA VAL A 103 -3.14 -4.14 23.75
C VAL A 103 -3.93 -2.86 23.50
N ASN A 104 -3.25 -1.76 23.18
CA ASN A 104 -3.90 -0.47 22.86
C ASN A 104 -3.10 0.32 21.81
N PRO A 105 -2.94 -0.19 20.58
CA PRO A 105 -2.30 0.54 19.48
C PRO A 105 -3.17 1.71 18.99
N PRO A 106 -2.58 2.84 18.54
CA PRO A 106 -3.33 3.93 17.92
C PRO A 106 -4.11 3.46 16.69
N TYR A 107 -5.40 3.82 16.62
CA TYR A 107 -6.28 3.51 15.49
C TYR A 107 -6.47 4.76 14.61
N VAL A 108 -5.86 4.76 13.43
CA VAL A 108 -5.74 5.94 12.54
C VAL A 108 -5.88 5.54 11.07
N ASN A 109 -6.15 6.48 10.17
CA ASN A 109 -6.18 6.25 8.72
C ASN A 109 -4.88 6.66 8.00
N THR A 110 -3.96 7.31 8.71
CA THR A 110 -2.68 7.80 8.19
C THR A 110 -1.62 7.68 9.28
N ALA A 111 -0.45 7.13 8.96
CA ALA A 111 0.67 7.02 9.89
C ALA A 111 1.99 7.46 9.22
N GLY A 112 2.84 8.19 9.95
CA GLY A 112 4.15 8.60 9.47
C GLY A 112 5.16 7.46 9.55
N LEU A 113 5.63 6.97 8.40
CA LEU A 113 6.80 6.10 8.31
C LEU A 113 8.04 6.89 8.73
N PRO A 114 8.81 6.47 9.75
CA PRO A 114 9.97 7.21 10.21
C PRO A 114 11.09 7.31 9.16
N LYS A 115 11.84 8.41 9.24
CA LYS A 115 13.09 8.58 8.49
C LYS A 115 14.07 7.47 8.87
N ASN A 116 14.55 6.69 7.90
CA ASN A 116 15.43 5.54 8.15
C ASN A 116 14.87 4.58 9.21
N GLY A 117 13.56 4.31 9.15
CA GLY A 117 12.90 3.38 10.06
C GLY A 117 11.77 2.62 9.38
N TRP A 118 10.97 1.95 10.19
CA TRP A 118 9.87 1.09 9.76
C TRP A 118 8.59 1.39 10.55
N ALA A 119 7.46 0.99 9.99
CA ALA A 119 6.15 1.03 10.64
C ALA A 119 5.32 -0.19 10.25
N ALA A 120 4.70 -0.84 11.23
CA ALA A 120 3.81 -1.97 11.04
C ALA A 120 2.37 -1.58 11.38
N ILE A 121 1.45 -1.77 10.43
CA ILE A 121 0.02 -1.51 10.60
C ILE A 121 -0.79 -2.80 10.48
N ARG A 122 -1.88 -2.91 11.23
CA ARG A 122 -2.85 -4.01 11.13
C ARG A 122 -4.27 -3.51 10.90
N PHE A 123 -5.00 -4.16 10.00
CA PHE A 123 -6.43 -3.91 9.81
C PHE A 123 -7.13 -5.19 9.35
N LYS A 124 -8.46 -5.15 9.38
CA LYS A 124 -9.30 -6.24 8.90
C LYS A 124 -9.92 -5.86 7.55
N ALA A 125 -9.80 -6.72 6.55
CA ALA A 125 -10.28 -6.47 5.20
C ALA A 125 -11.80 -6.72 5.06
N ASP A 126 -12.61 -5.97 5.82
CA ASP A 126 -14.07 -6.15 5.92
C ASP A 126 -14.90 -5.27 4.95
N ASN A 127 -14.25 -4.66 3.96
CA ASN A 127 -14.84 -3.75 2.98
C ASN A 127 -14.44 -4.16 1.56
N SER A 128 -15.28 -4.93 0.88
CA SER A 128 -15.06 -5.30 -0.52
C SER A 128 -15.03 -4.07 -1.41
N GLY A 129 -14.05 -4.01 -2.30
CA GLY A 129 -13.83 -2.84 -3.13
C GLY A 129 -12.38 -2.71 -3.56
N VAL A 130 -12.04 -1.49 -3.97
CA VAL A 130 -10.72 -1.15 -4.49
C VAL A 130 -10.28 0.12 -3.77
N TRP A 131 -9.18 0.01 -3.02
CA TRP A 131 -8.77 1.02 -2.05
C TRP A 131 -7.36 1.48 -2.33
N PHE A 132 -7.19 2.78 -2.46
CA PHE A 132 -5.92 3.42 -2.73
C PHE A 132 -5.14 3.60 -1.42
N MET A 133 -3.87 3.21 -1.41
CA MET A 133 -2.94 3.42 -0.30
C MET A 133 -1.82 4.30 -0.83
N HIS A 134 -1.46 5.41 -0.19
CA HIS A 134 -0.45 6.30 -0.76
C HIS A 134 0.27 7.15 0.29
N CYS A 135 1.44 7.66 -0.09
CA CYS A 135 2.04 8.77 0.62
C CYS A 135 1.14 10.01 0.45
N HIS A 136 0.77 10.65 1.56
CA HIS A 136 -0.07 11.84 1.58
C HIS A 136 0.72 13.14 1.26
N LEU A 137 1.99 13.01 0.87
CA LEU A 137 2.75 14.07 0.20
C LEU A 137 2.47 13.97 -1.29
N GLU A 138 1.69 14.91 -1.84
CA GLU A 138 1.20 14.87 -3.23
C GLU A 138 2.31 14.67 -4.26
N ARG A 139 3.47 15.33 -4.06
CA ARG A 139 4.68 15.12 -4.88
C ARG A 139 5.05 13.63 -4.96
N HIS A 140 5.10 12.93 -3.84
CA HIS A 140 5.44 11.51 -3.79
C HIS A 140 4.35 10.63 -4.39
N SER A 141 3.06 10.93 -4.18
CA SER A 141 1.97 10.22 -4.87
C SER A 141 2.00 10.45 -6.38
N SER A 142 2.35 11.65 -6.87
CA SER A 142 2.46 11.94 -8.31
C SER A 142 3.66 11.24 -8.97
N TRP A 143 4.76 11.07 -8.22
CA TRP A 143 5.89 10.22 -8.59
C TRP A 143 5.56 8.72 -8.43
N GLY A 144 4.42 8.43 -7.81
CA GLY A 144 3.75 7.15 -7.79
C GLY A 144 3.75 6.43 -6.45
N MET A 145 4.29 6.97 -5.35
CA MET A 145 4.45 6.30 -4.04
C MET A 145 3.10 5.90 -3.41
N ASP A 146 2.49 4.86 -3.96
CA ASP A 146 1.11 4.46 -3.77
C ASP A 146 0.84 3.01 -4.18
N ALA A 147 -0.30 2.43 -3.83
CA ALA A 147 -0.64 1.05 -4.15
C ALA A 147 -2.16 0.91 -4.14
N VAL A 148 -2.65 -0.20 -4.69
CA VAL A 148 -4.06 -0.54 -4.60
C VAL A 148 -4.28 -1.90 -3.96
N LEU A 149 -5.18 -1.90 -2.99
CA LEU A 149 -5.72 -3.08 -2.35
C LEU A 149 -7.07 -3.39 -3.00
N ILE A 150 -7.17 -4.55 -3.66
CA ILE A 150 -8.44 -5.12 -4.12
C ILE A 150 -8.90 -6.13 -3.07
N VAL A 151 -9.89 -5.74 -2.27
CA VAL A 151 -10.54 -6.63 -1.31
C VAL A 151 -11.69 -7.34 -2.03
N ARG A 152 -11.61 -8.66 -2.14
CA ARG A 152 -12.59 -9.47 -2.88
C ARG A 152 -13.99 -9.40 -2.24
N ASP A 153 -15.00 -9.78 -3.02
CA ASP A 153 -16.37 -9.95 -2.54
C ASP A 153 -16.46 -11.05 -1.47
N GLY A 154 -17.09 -10.74 -0.34
CA GLY A 154 -17.51 -11.72 0.66
C GLY A 154 -18.76 -12.51 0.26
N LYS A 155 -19.15 -13.45 1.13
CA LYS A 155 -20.23 -14.41 0.86
C LYS A 155 -21.62 -13.77 0.89
N LYS A 156 -21.87 -12.80 1.78
CA LYS A 156 -23.20 -12.19 1.99
C LYS A 156 -23.42 -11.01 1.03
N LYS A 157 -24.68 -10.72 0.65
CA LYS A 157 -25.04 -9.64 -0.29
C LYS A 157 -24.50 -8.25 0.08
N HIS A 158 -24.37 -7.92 1.37
CA HIS A 158 -23.81 -6.65 1.85
C HIS A 158 -22.27 -6.62 1.88
N GLN A 159 -21.62 -7.76 1.67
CA GLN A 159 -20.17 -7.92 1.56
C GLN A 159 -19.74 -7.93 0.08
N LYS A 160 -20.53 -7.33 -0.81
CA LYS A 160 -20.25 -7.31 -2.24
C LYS A 160 -20.19 -5.87 -2.74
N VAL A 161 -19.27 -5.62 -3.67
CA VAL A 161 -19.19 -4.34 -4.36
C VAL A 161 -20.52 -4.08 -5.09
N ARG A 162 -21.04 -2.86 -4.99
CA ARG A 162 -22.27 -2.47 -5.70
C ARG A 162 -21.99 -2.41 -7.21
N PRO A 163 -22.99 -2.71 -8.07
CA PRO A 163 -22.85 -2.42 -9.50
C PRO A 163 -22.57 -0.92 -9.68
N PRO A 164 -21.77 -0.55 -10.69
CA PRO A 164 -21.37 0.83 -10.87
C PRO A 164 -22.54 1.75 -11.23
N PRO A 165 -22.48 3.04 -10.81
CA PRO A 165 -23.42 4.06 -11.27
C PRO A 165 -23.41 4.21 -12.80
N LYS A 166 -24.58 4.51 -13.39
CA LYS A 166 -24.74 4.66 -14.85
C LYS A 166 -24.05 5.91 -15.42
N ASP A 167 -23.80 6.87 -14.54
CA ASP A 167 -23.22 8.19 -14.76
C ASP A 167 -21.71 8.24 -14.46
N MET A 168 -21.05 7.09 -14.25
CA MET A 168 -19.60 7.09 -14.10
C MET A 168 -18.92 7.62 -15.39
N PRO A 169 -17.95 8.55 -15.28
CA PRO A 169 -17.23 9.06 -16.43
C PRO A 169 -16.58 7.95 -17.28
N PRO A 170 -16.65 8.03 -18.62
CA PRO A 170 -16.02 7.04 -19.48
C PRO A 170 -14.49 7.12 -19.38
N CYS A 171 -13.81 5.97 -19.45
CA CYS A 171 -12.37 5.95 -19.61
C CYS A 171 -11.99 6.50 -21.00
N SER A 172 -11.20 7.56 -21.04
CA SER A 172 -10.53 7.99 -22.27
C SER A 172 -9.41 7.01 -22.60
N VAL A 173 -9.64 6.10 -23.55
CA VAL A 173 -8.54 5.39 -24.21
C VAL A 173 -7.77 6.40 -25.04
N SER A 174 -6.57 6.75 -24.59
CA SER A 174 -5.60 7.46 -25.43
C SER A 174 -5.20 6.53 -26.57
N SER A 175 -5.70 6.80 -27.78
CA SER A 175 -5.23 6.15 -29.00
C SER A 175 -3.76 6.50 -29.20
N SER A 176 -2.88 5.53 -28.93
CA SER A 176 -1.47 5.55 -29.33
C SER A 176 -1.33 5.15 -30.80
#